data_AF-A0AAN7A574-F1
#
_entry.id   AF-A0AAN7A574-F1
#
_cell.length_a   1.000
_cell.length_b   1.000
_cell.length_c   1.000
_cell.angle_alpha   90.00
_cell.angle_beta   90.00
_cell.angle_gamma   90.00
#
_symmetry.space_group_name_H-M   'P 1'
#
loop_
_entity.id
_entity.type
_entity.pdbx_description
1 polymer ?
#
loop_
_entity_poly.entity_id
_entity_poly.type
_entity_poly.pdbx_seq_one_letter_code
_entity_poly.pdbx_strand_id
1 'polypeptide(L)'
;MLIHLLGSPITNIASLLYTLSACQARARSMQARLRNIQKRARSAPCRQLNPLAKELTYGHSYSHRISERKFASLWKQLSLIQVSYDEWGVKSASDFLKSTLDRLYLDPFSLGQGRVTLQRKREVLNQIQKSANMLAADRATYVLPIFIAQFVFIASISAAFWRVIGVYPQEGEWTNVEAYSIAMSAPFLYMVPAVFLSAIIGVSQTERSVVRVLNDLGEKLMKEKWVAAAERPDTEVGKEATVSVAAETDVANDAEAEGDGDATAAVVTPDASKDGRVGSEESLLPSHEGRELPIDQITEVNEQTVGEEEGTIPVVVEEQPIFMRVCHGGIYGWRPEILTSRMIRETWPHVALALILVTMSVVVACWISYRVPPEGFDCRNVGQTALLAMWLLSFVLDGVFAFFMDHWGHLENGKGCWYEAVFVKDFFVGWAAVVMILVVQVGIFNRCDCFSLWGKVPVALPQIPEVATVLMHRISFEWPAVTFGWIAIELGVCASIWWKYRDAFSVYNQEDGGEEK
;
A
#
# COMPACT_ATOMS: atom_id res chain seq x y z
N MET A 1 -4.20 -7.99 15.47
CA MET A 1 -4.46 -7.97 14.00
C MET A 1 -5.94 -7.79 13.67
N LEU A 2 -6.86 -8.64 14.13
CA LEU A 2 -8.31 -8.48 13.82
C LEU A 2 -8.90 -7.13 14.25
N ILE A 3 -8.56 -6.65 15.46
CA ILE A 3 -9.03 -5.35 15.96
C ILE A 3 -8.61 -4.20 15.03
N HIS A 4 -7.39 -4.26 14.47
CA HIS A 4 -6.89 -3.28 13.49
C HIS A 4 -7.70 -3.31 12.19
N LEU A 5 -8.04 -4.50 11.70
CA LEU A 5 -8.85 -4.65 10.49
C LEU A 5 -10.25 -4.03 10.64
N LEU A 6 -10.77 -4.00 11.87
CA LEU A 6 -12.05 -3.38 12.23
C LEU A 6 -11.94 -1.87 12.52
N GLY A 7 -10.74 -1.37 12.83
CA GLY A 7 -10.49 0.02 13.24
C GLY A 7 -10.59 1.03 12.10
N SER A 8 -10.10 0.70 10.91
CA SER A 8 -10.15 1.59 9.74
C SER A 8 -10.27 0.81 8.42
N PRO A 9 -11.45 0.27 8.09
CA PRO A 9 -11.62 -0.56 6.90
C PRO A 9 -11.32 0.20 5.59
N ILE A 10 -11.55 1.51 5.56
CA ILE A 10 -11.26 2.37 4.42
C ILE A 10 -9.74 2.44 4.17
N THR A 11 -8.96 2.81 5.20
CA THR A 11 -7.49 2.87 5.11
C THR A 11 -6.90 1.49 4.78
N ASN A 12 -7.45 0.42 5.36
CA ASN A 12 -7.01 -0.95 5.09
C ASN A 12 -7.18 -1.33 3.60
N ILE A 13 -8.36 -1.15 3.02
CA ILE A 13 -8.59 -1.46 1.60
C ILE A 13 -7.75 -0.55 0.70
N ALA A 14 -7.67 0.75 1.00
CA ALA A 14 -6.86 1.70 0.24
C ALA A 14 -5.38 1.32 0.24
N SER A 15 -4.84 0.88 1.38
CA SER A 15 -3.46 0.40 1.53
C SER A 15 -3.17 -0.85 0.70
N LEU A 16 -4.09 -1.83 0.70
CA LEU A 16 -3.98 -3.04 -0.13
C LEU A 16 -3.99 -2.68 -1.63
N LEU A 17 -4.91 -1.81 -2.04
CA LEU A 17 -5.03 -1.33 -3.41
C LEU A 17 -3.79 -0.55 -3.88
N TYR A 18 -3.25 0.31 -3.02
CA TYR A 18 -2.01 1.04 -3.29
C TYR A 18 -0.83 0.09 -3.45
N THR A 19 -0.69 -0.89 -2.55
CA THR A 19 0.36 -1.92 -2.62
C THR A 19 0.36 -2.65 -3.97
N LEU A 20 -0.82 -3.06 -4.47
CA LEU A 20 -0.96 -3.67 -5.79
C LEU A 20 -0.56 -2.69 -6.92
N SER A 21 -0.95 -1.43 -6.81
CA SER A 21 -0.61 -0.42 -7.82
C SER A 21 0.89 -0.11 -7.87
N ALA A 22 1.55 -0.03 -6.72
CA ALA A 22 2.99 0.16 -6.61
C ALA A 22 3.73 -1.04 -7.20
N CYS A 23 3.32 -2.26 -6.84
CA CYS A 23 3.88 -3.49 -7.42
C CYS A 23 3.70 -3.52 -8.95
N GLN A 24 2.53 -3.15 -9.47
CA GLN A 24 2.29 -3.04 -10.92
C GLN A 24 3.24 -2.03 -11.59
N ALA A 25 3.46 -0.87 -10.97
CA ALA A 25 4.38 0.15 -11.49
C ALA A 25 5.82 -0.37 -11.53
N ARG A 26 6.29 -1.05 -10.46
CA ARG A 26 7.60 -1.71 -10.42
C ARG A 26 7.74 -2.79 -11.48
N ALA A 27 6.73 -3.65 -11.60
CA ALA A 27 6.65 -4.69 -12.63
C ALA A 27 6.82 -4.13 -14.04
N ARG A 28 6.06 -3.08 -14.39
CA ARG A 28 6.14 -2.44 -15.71
C ARG A 28 7.50 -1.77 -15.94
N SER A 29 8.06 -1.11 -14.92
CA SER A 29 9.39 -0.51 -14.97
C SER A 29 10.46 -1.58 -15.25
N MET A 30 10.41 -2.71 -14.53
CA MET A 30 11.37 -3.80 -14.70
C MET A 30 11.24 -4.49 -16.06
N GLN A 31 10.01 -4.75 -16.52
CA GLN A 31 9.73 -5.24 -17.87
C GLN A 31 10.29 -4.31 -18.94
N ALA A 32 10.04 -3.00 -18.83
CA ALA A 32 10.53 -2.01 -19.78
C ALA A 32 12.07 -1.98 -19.82
N ARG A 33 12.74 -2.06 -18.66
CA ARG A 33 14.20 -2.11 -18.59
C ARG A 33 14.75 -3.37 -19.25
N LEU A 34 14.24 -4.55 -18.93
CA LEU A 34 14.71 -5.78 -19.57
C LEU A 34 14.43 -5.79 -21.08
N ARG A 35 13.31 -5.24 -21.55
CA ARG A 35 13.05 -5.06 -22.99
C ARG A 35 14.07 -4.13 -23.64
N ASN A 36 14.45 -3.04 -22.97
CA ASN A 36 15.47 -2.12 -23.46
C ASN A 36 16.85 -2.80 -23.53
N ILE A 37 17.19 -3.59 -22.52
CA ILE A 37 18.40 -4.43 -22.51
C ILE A 37 18.38 -5.40 -23.69
N GLN A 38 17.26 -6.11 -23.91
CA GLN A 38 17.10 -7.04 -25.01
C GLN A 38 17.23 -6.35 -26.38
N LYS A 39 16.66 -5.14 -26.54
CA LYS A 39 16.79 -4.32 -27.76
C LYS A 39 18.24 -3.92 -28.01
N ARG A 40 18.92 -3.37 -27.01
CA ARG A 40 20.35 -2.99 -27.09
C ARG A 40 21.23 -4.19 -27.43
N ALA A 41 20.93 -5.33 -26.82
CA ALA A 41 21.64 -6.57 -27.07
C ALA A 41 21.37 -7.15 -28.47
N ARG A 42 20.21 -6.86 -29.09
CA ARG A 42 19.94 -7.22 -30.50
C ARG A 42 20.62 -6.29 -31.50
N SER A 43 20.82 -5.02 -31.14
CA SER A 43 21.48 -4.03 -32.01
C SER A 43 23.01 -4.09 -31.95
N ALA A 44 23.58 -4.61 -30.86
CA ALA A 44 25.04 -4.67 -30.71
C ALA A 44 25.67 -5.77 -31.58
N PRO A 45 26.88 -5.57 -32.13
CA PRO A 45 27.57 -6.57 -32.93
C PRO A 45 27.74 -7.88 -32.15
N CYS A 46 27.46 -9.03 -32.78
CA CYS A 46 27.55 -10.35 -32.13
C CYS A 46 28.88 -10.62 -31.39
N ARG A 47 29.98 -9.98 -31.82
CA ARG A 47 31.31 -10.12 -31.20
C ARG A 47 31.45 -9.37 -29.86
N GLN A 48 30.61 -8.38 -29.60
CA GLN A 48 30.64 -7.54 -28.40
C GLN A 48 29.58 -7.94 -27.36
N LEU A 49 28.70 -8.89 -27.71
CA LEU A 49 27.65 -9.31 -26.80
C LEU A 49 28.18 -10.19 -25.68
N ASN A 50 27.83 -9.83 -24.46
CA ASN A 50 27.98 -10.71 -23.30
C ASN A 50 27.22 -12.03 -23.57
N PRO A 51 27.81 -13.22 -23.32
CA PRO A 51 27.14 -14.50 -23.55
C PRO A 51 25.80 -14.63 -22.83
N LEU A 52 25.65 -14.00 -21.66
CA LEU A 52 24.39 -13.96 -20.91
C LEU A 52 23.30 -13.16 -21.64
N ALA A 53 23.69 -12.02 -22.24
CA ALA A 53 22.80 -11.25 -23.10
C ALA A 53 22.45 -12.01 -24.37
N LYS A 54 23.39 -12.81 -24.91
CA LYS A 54 23.15 -13.69 -26.06
C LYS A 54 22.16 -14.81 -25.72
N GLU A 55 22.20 -15.38 -24.52
CA GLU A 55 21.18 -16.33 -24.05
C GLU A 55 19.79 -15.68 -23.93
N LEU A 56 19.74 -14.40 -23.55
CA LEU A 56 18.50 -13.62 -23.47
C LEU A 56 17.94 -13.19 -24.84
N THR A 57 18.80 -12.99 -25.85
CA THR A 57 18.38 -12.48 -27.17
C THR A 57 18.27 -13.53 -28.27
N TYR A 58 19.20 -14.49 -28.30
CA TYR A 58 19.40 -15.45 -29.39
C TYR A 58 19.33 -16.89 -28.91
N GLY A 59 18.34 -17.23 -28.08
CA GLY A 59 18.02 -18.63 -27.80
C GLY A 59 18.10 -19.43 -29.11
N HIS A 60 18.81 -20.57 -29.10
CA HIS A 60 19.00 -21.41 -30.29
C HIS A 60 17.67 -21.58 -31.03
N SER A 61 17.67 -21.74 -32.36
CA SER A 61 16.47 -21.63 -33.21
C SER A 61 15.25 -22.48 -32.81
N TYR A 62 15.40 -23.44 -31.88
CA TYR A 62 14.34 -24.25 -31.25
C TYR A 62 13.91 -23.77 -29.83
N SER A 63 14.47 -22.66 -29.34
CA SER A 63 14.52 -22.24 -27.93
C SER A 63 13.97 -20.83 -27.70
N HIS A 64 13.35 -20.19 -28.71
CA HIS A 64 12.75 -18.85 -28.55
C HIS A 64 11.75 -18.81 -27.39
N ARG A 65 10.87 -19.83 -27.29
CA ARG A 65 9.91 -19.98 -26.18
C ARG A 65 10.60 -20.09 -24.82
N ILE A 66 11.73 -20.79 -24.72
CA ILE A 66 12.48 -20.96 -23.47
C ILE A 66 13.10 -19.63 -23.04
N SER A 67 13.65 -18.86 -23.99
CA SER A 67 14.22 -17.54 -23.72
C SER A 67 13.14 -16.55 -23.24
N GLU A 68 11.97 -16.56 -23.87
CA GLU A 68 10.82 -15.75 -23.44
C GLU A 68 10.32 -16.14 -22.05
N ARG A 69 10.28 -17.43 -21.71
CA ARG A 69 9.91 -17.90 -20.37
C ARG A 69 10.90 -17.44 -19.31
N LYS A 70 12.21 -17.60 -19.57
CA LYS A 70 13.26 -17.13 -18.66
C LYS A 70 13.17 -15.62 -18.47
N PHE A 71 12.94 -14.87 -19.54
CA PHE A 71 12.69 -13.43 -19.48
C PHE A 71 11.46 -13.10 -18.64
N ALA A 72 10.34 -13.80 -18.90
CA ALA A 72 9.08 -13.59 -18.21
C ALA A 72 9.16 -13.90 -16.70
N SER A 73 9.95 -14.89 -16.31
CA SER A 73 10.20 -15.23 -14.91
C SER A 73 11.15 -14.20 -14.25
N LEU A 74 12.21 -13.78 -14.95
CA LEU A 74 13.23 -12.89 -14.38
C LEU A 74 12.67 -11.53 -13.96
N TRP A 75 11.85 -10.85 -14.78
CA TRP A 75 11.30 -9.56 -14.37
C TRP A 75 10.38 -9.70 -13.15
N LYS A 76 9.65 -10.81 -13.01
CA LYS A 76 8.79 -11.07 -11.85
C LYS A 76 9.61 -11.24 -10.58
N GLN A 77 10.69 -12.03 -10.65
CA GLN A 77 11.61 -12.26 -9.55
C GLN A 77 12.26 -10.96 -9.08
N LEU A 78 12.76 -10.15 -10.01
CA LEU A 78 13.36 -8.85 -9.72
C LEU A 78 12.36 -7.86 -9.14
N SER A 79 11.12 -7.84 -9.67
CA SER A 79 10.06 -6.98 -9.16
C SER A 79 9.64 -7.38 -7.74
N LEU A 80 9.59 -8.68 -7.44
CA LEU A 80 9.27 -9.18 -6.10
C LEU A 80 10.37 -8.79 -5.09
N ILE A 81 11.64 -8.91 -5.48
CA ILE A 81 12.76 -8.48 -4.63
C ILE A 81 12.71 -6.97 -4.41
N GLN A 82 12.48 -6.18 -5.47
CA GLN A 82 12.35 -4.73 -5.36
C GLN A 82 11.20 -4.31 -4.44
N VAL A 83 10.02 -4.92 -4.60
CA VAL A 83 8.85 -4.65 -3.75
C VAL A 83 9.14 -5.05 -2.31
N SER A 84 9.85 -6.15 -2.10
CA SER A 84 10.30 -6.56 -0.76
C SER A 84 11.23 -5.52 -0.15
N TYR A 85 12.21 -4.96 -0.85
CA TYR A 85 13.04 -3.89 -0.29
C TYR A 85 12.25 -2.59 -0.01
N ASP A 86 11.32 -2.22 -0.90
CA ASP A 86 10.45 -1.05 -0.73
C ASP A 86 9.59 -1.18 0.56
N GLU A 87 9.10 -2.39 0.86
CA GLU A 87 8.34 -2.68 2.10
C GLU A 87 9.16 -2.53 3.39
N TRP A 88 10.49 -2.57 3.29
CA TRP A 88 11.43 -2.37 4.39
C TRP A 88 12.12 -1.00 4.33
N GLY A 89 11.62 -0.08 3.50
CA GLY A 89 12.08 1.30 3.42
C GLY A 89 13.45 1.49 2.76
N VAL A 90 13.99 0.46 2.10
CA VAL A 90 15.33 0.52 1.52
C VAL A 90 15.30 1.04 0.09
N LYS A 91 15.27 2.37 -0.04
CA LYS A 91 15.13 3.07 -1.35
C LYS A 91 16.29 2.78 -2.32
N SER A 92 17.51 2.60 -1.81
CA SER A 92 18.72 2.33 -2.61
C SER A 92 18.66 0.97 -3.33
N ALA A 93 17.83 0.03 -2.86
CA ALA A 93 17.74 -1.30 -3.45
C ALA A 93 17.25 -1.29 -4.91
N SER A 94 16.35 -0.37 -5.26
CA SER A 94 15.92 -0.19 -6.65
C SER A 94 17.11 0.09 -7.55
N ASP A 95 17.98 1.02 -7.14
CA ASP A 95 19.08 1.49 -7.98
C ASP A 95 20.24 0.48 -7.98
N PHE A 96 20.45 -0.21 -6.85
CA PHE A 96 21.33 -1.37 -6.76
C PHE A 96 20.91 -2.50 -7.72
N LEU A 97 19.64 -2.91 -7.71
CA LEU A 97 19.13 -3.97 -8.61
C LEU A 97 19.24 -3.57 -10.08
N LYS A 98 18.88 -2.33 -10.39
CA LYS A 98 19.01 -1.73 -11.73
C LYS A 98 20.46 -1.74 -12.23
N SER A 99 21.41 -1.27 -11.41
CA SER A 99 22.85 -1.26 -11.71
C SER A 99 23.38 -2.68 -11.92
N THR A 100 22.99 -3.60 -11.04
CA THR A 100 23.36 -5.03 -11.12
C THR A 100 22.89 -5.65 -12.44
N LEU A 101 21.66 -5.34 -12.89
CA LEU A 101 21.14 -5.84 -14.16
C LEU A 101 21.88 -5.28 -15.38
N ASP A 102 22.17 -3.98 -15.38
CA ASP A 102 22.91 -3.37 -16.48
C ASP A 102 24.31 -4.00 -16.59
N ARG A 103 24.96 -4.33 -15.47
CA ARG A 103 26.27 -5.02 -15.47
C ARG A 103 26.18 -6.48 -15.89
N LEU A 104 25.12 -7.17 -15.47
CA LEU A 104 24.89 -8.56 -15.86
C LEU A 104 24.74 -8.69 -17.37
N TYR A 105 24.04 -7.75 -18.02
CA TYR A 105 23.63 -7.87 -19.42
C TYR A 105 24.29 -6.91 -20.41
N LEU A 106 24.47 -5.64 -20.04
CA LEU A 106 24.95 -4.60 -20.96
C LEU A 106 26.46 -4.42 -20.94
N ASP A 107 27.13 -4.69 -19.82
CA ASP A 107 28.58 -4.51 -19.72
C ASP A 107 29.32 -5.42 -20.73
N PRO A 108 29.86 -4.83 -21.81
CA PRO A 108 30.53 -5.55 -22.87
C PRO A 108 31.96 -5.81 -22.41
N PHE A 109 32.14 -6.89 -21.63
CA PHE A 109 33.44 -7.45 -21.21
C PHE A 109 34.65 -6.55 -21.48
N SER A 110 35.24 -5.97 -20.44
CA SER A 110 36.63 -5.50 -20.52
C SER A 110 37.53 -6.71 -20.82
N LEU A 111 37.80 -6.93 -22.11
CA LEU A 111 38.55 -8.04 -22.69
C LEU A 111 39.95 -8.26 -22.06
N GLY A 112 40.43 -7.34 -21.22
CA GLY A 112 41.73 -7.39 -20.55
C GLY A 112 41.74 -7.88 -19.09
N GLN A 113 40.65 -7.78 -18.33
CA GLN A 113 40.66 -8.13 -16.90
C GLN A 113 39.95 -9.46 -16.64
N GLY A 114 40.76 -10.52 -16.62
CA GLY A 114 40.53 -11.83 -15.99
C GLY A 114 39.08 -12.33 -15.95
N ARG A 115 38.75 -13.25 -16.89
CA ARG A 115 37.58 -14.16 -16.89
C ARG A 115 36.74 -14.10 -15.61
N VAL A 116 35.85 -13.11 -15.46
CA VAL A 116 34.65 -13.34 -14.67
C VAL A 116 33.91 -14.41 -15.45
N THR A 117 34.02 -15.64 -14.98
CA THR A 117 33.52 -16.80 -15.71
C THR A 117 32.02 -16.62 -15.88
N LEU A 118 31.48 -16.94 -17.06
CA LEU A 118 30.03 -16.98 -17.34
C LEU A 118 29.27 -17.71 -16.22
N GLN A 119 29.93 -18.69 -15.60
CA GLN A 119 29.51 -19.41 -14.41
C GLN A 119 29.18 -18.48 -13.22
N ARG A 120 30.00 -17.47 -12.91
CA ARG A 120 29.70 -16.49 -11.83
C ARG A 120 28.48 -15.63 -12.13
N LYS A 121 28.31 -15.16 -13.38
CA LYS A 121 27.11 -14.40 -13.75
C LYS A 121 25.84 -15.26 -13.64
N ARG A 122 25.92 -16.53 -14.03
CA ARG A 122 24.83 -17.50 -13.82
C ARG A 122 24.59 -17.79 -12.34
N GLU A 123 25.64 -17.84 -11.53
CA GLU A 123 25.52 -18.02 -10.08
C GLU A 123 24.76 -16.84 -9.46
N VAL A 124 25.10 -15.60 -9.83
CA VAL A 124 24.36 -14.40 -9.39
C VAL A 124 22.88 -14.46 -9.80
N LEU A 125 22.58 -14.79 -11.06
CA LEU A 125 21.18 -14.97 -11.49
C LEU A 125 20.47 -16.08 -10.70
N ASN A 126 21.17 -17.17 -10.42
CA ASN A 126 20.63 -18.28 -9.64
C ASN A 126 20.35 -17.84 -8.19
N GLN A 127 21.21 -17.02 -7.57
CA GLN A 127 20.97 -16.48 -6.23
C GLN A 127 19.77 -15.50 -6.22
N ILE A 128 19.63 -14.65 -7.24
CA ILE A 128 18.45 -13.77 -7.41
C ILE A 128 17.18 -14.62 -7.53
N GLN A 129 17.18 -15.61 -8.42
CA GLN A 129 16.04 -16.51 -8.62
C GLN A 129 15.69 -17.28 -7.35
N LYS A 130 16.71 -17.83 -6.66
CA LYS A 130 16.53 -18.57 -5.42
C LYS A 130 15.94 -17.68 -4.32
N SER A 131 16.41 -16.44 -4.21
CA SER A 131 15.91 -15.47 -3.21
C SER A 131 14.49 -15.03 -3.53
N ALA A 132 14.17 -14.76 -4.79
CA ALA A 132 12.81 -14.46 -5.21
C ALA A 132 11.85 -15.63 -4.95
N ASN A 133 12.27 -16.87 -5.22
CA ASN A 133 11.47 -18.06 -4.92
C ASN A 133 11.26 -18.26 -3.41
N MET A 134 12.27 -17.97 -2.59
CA MET A 134 12.14 -17.98 -1.14
C MET A 134 11.16 -16.90 -0.65
N LEU A 135 11.25 -15.68 -1.19
CA LEU A 135 10.31 -14.59 -0.87
C LEU A 135 8.88 -14.93 -1.30
N ALA A 136 8.71 -15.54 -2.47
CA ALA A 136 7.40 -15.95 -2.97
C ALA A 136 6.82 -17.08 -2.11
N ALA A 137 7.63 -18.07 -1.75
CA ALA A 137 7.19 -19.15 -0.86
C ALA A 137 6.83 -18.64 0.54
N ASP A 138 7.55 -17.64 1.05
CA ASP A 138 7.23 -17.00 2.33
C ASP A 138 5.93 -16.17 2.28
N ARG A 139 5.60 -15.60 1.12
CA ARG A 139 4.36 -14.84 0.88
C ARG A 139 3.20 -15.68 0.41
N ALA A 140 3.44 -16.92 -0.02
CA ALA A 140 2.41 -17.83 -0.50
C ALA A 140 1.47 -18.20 0.65
N THR A 141 0.55 -17.30 0.97
CA THR A 141 -0.65 -17.63 1.70
C THR A 141 -1.41 -18.61 0.85
N TYR A 142 -1.85 -19.71 1.45
CA TYR A 142 -2.69 -20.64 0.76
C TYR A 142 -3.97 -19.90 0.33
N VAL A 143 -4.01 -19.49 -0.95
CA VAL A 143 -5.11 -18.78 -1.59
C VAL A 143 -6.42 -19.59 -1.43
N LEU A 144 -6.29 -20.92 -1.41
CA LEU A 144 -7.40 -21.86 -1.26
C LEU A 144 -8.16 -21.71 0.07
N PRO A 145 -7.55 -21.80 1.28
CA PRO A 145 -8.19 -21.47 2.55
C PRO A 145 -8.92 -20.14 2.57
N ILE A 146 -8.41 -19.11 1.87
CA ILE A 146 -9.07 -17.81 1.85
C ILE A 146 -10.31 -17.83 0.96
N PHE A 147 -10.25 -18.49 -0.20
CA PHE A 147 -11.45 -18.76 -1.00
C PHE A 147 -12.48 -19.62 -0.24
N ILE A 148 -12.03 -20.61 0.53
CA ILE A 148 -12.90 -21.42 1.38
C ILE A 148 -13.54 -20.54 2.46
N ALA A 149 -12.78 -19.69 3.15
CA ALA A 149 -13.30 -18.78 4.17
C ALA A 149 -14.32 -17.81 3.58
N GLN A 150 -14.04 -17.25 2.40
CA GLN A 150 -14.94 -16.36 1.68
C GLN A 150 -16.22 -17.08 1.25
N PHE A 151 -16.10 -18.32 0.75
CA PHE A 151 -17.24 -19.16 0.40
C PHE A 151 -18.08 -19.50 1.63
N VAL A 152 -17.46 -19.88 2.75
CA VAL A 152 -18.14 -20.16 4.02
C VAL A 152 -18.86 -18.92 4.55
N PHE A 153 -18.25 -17.73 4.42
CA PHE A 153 -18.89 -16.46 4.78
C PHE A 153 -20.14 -16.17 3.93
N ILE A 154 -20.06 -16.33 2.61
CA ILE A 154 -21.23 -16.13 1.73
C ILE A 154 -22.30 -17.21 2.01
N ALA A 155 -21.88 -18.46 2.19
CA ALA A 155 -22.76 -19.58 2.49
C ALA A 155 -23.46 -19.41 3.85
N SER A 156 -22.82 -18.82 4.85
CA SER A 156 -23.45 -18.55 6.16
C SER A 156 -24.54 -17.48 6.06
N ILE A 157 -24.33 -16.44 5.24
CA ILE A 157 -25.37 -15.45 4.92
C ILE A 157 -26.53 -16.12 4.18
N SER A 158 -26.25 -16.97 3.19
CA SER A 158 -27.28 -17.75 2.48
C SER A 158 -28.07 -18.66 3.41
N ALA A 159 -27.38 -19.37 4.32
CA ALA A 159 -28.01 -20.23 5.31
C ALA A 159 -28.88 -19.42 6.28
N ALA A 160 -28.45 -18.21 6.66
CA ALA A 160 -29.25 -17.31 7.48
C ALA A 160 -30.58 -16.95 6.78
N PHE A 161 -30.54 -16.50 5.52
CA PHE A 161 -31.76 -16.24 4.74
C PHE A 161 -32.64 -17.49 4.58
N TRP A 162 -32.03 -18.62 4.21
CA TRP A 162 -32.75 -19.88 4.04
C TRP A 162 -33.48 -20.31 5.31
N ARG A 163 -32.82 -20.16 6.47
CA ARG A 163 -33.42 -20.42 7.78
C ARG A 163 -34.63 -19.54 8.03
N VAL A 164 -34.56 -18.24 7.73
CA VAL A 164 -35.70 -17.33 7.96
C VAL A 164 -36.88 -17.63 7.02
N ILE A 165 -36.62 -18.02 5.77
CA ILE A 165 -37.67 -18.34 4.78
C ILE A 165 -38.50 -19.56 5.22
N GLY A 166 -37.86 -20.56 5.85
CA GLY A 166 -38.53 -21.79 6.27
C GLY A 166 -39.40 -21.65 7.52
N VAL A 167 -39.30 -20.52 8.22
CA VAL A 167 -39.96 -20.27 9.51
C VAL A 167 -41.20 -19.44 9.25
N TYR A 168 -42.35 -20.10 9.06
CA TYR A 168 -43.63 -19.40 9.01
C TYR A 168 -43.95 -18.92 10.42
N PRO A 169 -44.28 -17.64 10.66
CA PRO A 169 -44.42 -17.09 12.00
C PRO A 169 -45.46 -17.86 12.81
N GLN A 170 -45.00 -18.78 13.66
CA GLN A 170 -45.80 -19.44 14.68
C GLN A 170 -45.67 -18.70 16.02
N GLU A 171 -46.54 -19.00 16.97
CA GLU A 171 -46.48 -18.42 18.31
C GLU A 171 -45.10 -18.70 18.95
N GLY A 172 -44.32 -17.64 19.19
CA GLY A 172 -42.99 -17.71 19.79
C GLY A 172 -41.81 -17.46 18.84
N GLU A 173 -42.04 -17.39 17.52
CA GLU A 173 -40.99 -17.11 16.54
C GLU A 173 -40.92 -15.62 16.18
N TRP A 174 -39.70 -15.07 16.20
CA TRP A 174 -39.42 -13.64 16.00
C TRP A 174 -38.68 -13.42 14.67
N THR A 175 -39.35 -13.67 13.55
CA THR A 175 -38.78 -13.54 12.18
C THR A 175 -38.22 -12.15 11.89
N ASN A 176 -38.81 -11.12 12.50
CA ASN A 176 -38.31 -9.74 12.45
C ASN A 176 -36.93 -9.60 13.12
N VAL A 177 -36.66 -10.27 14.24
CA VAL A 177 -35.35 -10.23 14.92
C VAL A 177 -34.27 -10.86 14.03
N GLU A 178 -34.58 -11.93 13.31
CA GLU A 178 -33.64 -12.59 12.41
C GLU A 178 -33.27 -11.70 11.21
N ALA A 179 -34.27 -11.02 10.64
CA ALA A 179 -34.08 -10.02 9.59
C ALA A 179 -33.06 -8.94 9.98
N TYR A 180 -33.19 -8.40 11.20
CA TYR A 180 -32.28 -7.38 11.69
C TYR A 180 -30.89 -7.93 11.99
N SER A 181 -30.78 -9.18 12.44
CA SER A 181 -29.47 -9.82 12.60
C SER A 181 -28.71 -9.88 11.28
N ILE A 182 -29.41 -10.20 10.17
CA ILE A 182 -28.86 -10.17 8.81
C ILE A 182 -28.51 -8.73 8.41
N ALA A 183 -29.40 -7.75 8.66
CA ALA A 183 -29.12 -6.36 8.36
C ALA A 183 -27.90 -5.82 9.14
N MET A 184 -27.67 -6.27 10.37
CA MET A 184 -26.52 -5.86 11.19
C MET A 184 -25.20 -6.53 10.78
N SER A 185 -25.22 -7.64 10.03
CA SER A 185 -24.02 -8.25 9.47
C SER A 185 -23.64 -7.66 8.10
N ALA A 186 -24.60 -7.10 7.37
CA ALA A 186 -24.39 -6.46 6.07
C ALA A 186 -23.32 -5.34 6.03
N PRO A 187 -23.09 -4.52 7.08
CA PRO A 187 -21.99 -3.56 7.11
C PRO A 187 -20.62 -4.20 6.91
N PHE A 188 -20.46 -5.50 7.19
CA PHE A 188 -19.20 -6.22 7.07
C PHE A 188 -19.00 -6.87 5.69
N LEU A 189 -19.89 -6.63 4.72
CA LEU A 189 -19.71 -7.12 3.35
C LEU A 189 -18.42 -6.60 2.70
N TYR A 190 -17.93 -5.40 3.08
CA TYR A 190 -16.62 -4.89 2.66
C TYR A 190 -15.46 -5.86 2.95
N MET A 191 -15.63 -6.82 3.87
CA MET A 191 -14.62 -7.84 4.12
C MET A 191 -14.36 -8.71 2.88
N VAL A 192 -15.33 -8.87 1.98
CA VAL A 192 -15.18 -9.63 0.72
C VAL A 192 -13.99 -9.11 -0.10
N PRO A 193 -13.94 -7.82 -0.51
CA PRO A 193 -12.77 -7.29 -1.21
C PRO A 193 -11.52 -7.21 -0.33
N ALA A 194 -11.64 -6.88 0.95
CA ALA A 194 -10.47 -6.77 1.83
C ALA A 194 -9.72 -8.11 1.98
N VAL A 195 -10.46 -9.19 2.25
CA VAL A 195 -9.94 -10.55 2.39
C VAL A 195 -9.39 -11.06 1.06
N PHE A 196 -10.10 -10.83 -0.05
CA PHE A 196 -9.61 -11.17 -1.38
C PHE A 196 -8.26 -10.52 -1.66
N LEU A 197 -8.15 -9.19 -1.55
CA LEU A 197 -6.91 -8.46 -1.84
C LEU A 197 -5.76 -8.87 -0.91
N SER A 198 -6.05 -9.09 0.38
CA SER A 198 -5.07 -9.60 1.34
C SER A 198 -4.57 -11.00 0.98
N ALA A 199 -5.43 -11.87 0.43
CA ALA A 199 -5.06 -13.23 0.00
C ALA A 199 -4.05 -13.25 -1.14
N ILE A 200 -4.18 -12.27 -2.04
CA ILE A 200 -3.36 -12.15 -3.24
C ILE A 200 -1.99 -11.61 -2.92
N ILE A 201 -1.94 -10.55 -2.10
CA ILE A 201 -0.67 -9.94 -1.69
C ILE A 201 0.11 -10.93 -0.81
N GLY A 202 -0.63 -11.71 0.00
CA GLY A 202 -0.09 -12.63 0.97
C GLY A 202 0.47 -11.91 2.19
N VAL A 203 0.97 -12.69 3.14
CA VAL A 203 1.62 -12.19 4.36
C VAL A 203 2.87 -13.02 4.58
N SER A 204 3.97 -12.40 4.97
CA SER A 204 5.19 -13.12 5.35
C SER A 204 4.89 -14.09 6.50
N GLN A 205 5.29 -15.35 6.39
CA GLN A 205 5.07 -16.34 7.45
C GLN A 205 5.76 -15.95 8.76
N THR A 206 6.94 -15.32 8.67
CA THR A 206 7.66 -14.82 9.84
C THR A 206 8.13 -13.40 9.61
N GLU A 207 8.30 -12.64 10.69
CA GLU A 207 8.82 -11.28 10.62
C GLU A 207 10.24 -11.20 10.06
N ARG A 208 11.07 -12.20 10.36
CA ARG A 208 12.50 -12.18 10.03
C ARG A 208 12.84 -12.90 8.73
N SER A 209 11.92 -13.65 8.11
CA SER A 209 12.22 -14.44 6.91
C SER A 209 12.57 -13.55 5.73
N VAL A 210 11.76 -12.52 5.46
CA VAL A 210 12.01 -11.57 4.37
C VAL A 210 13.37 -10.88 4.55
N VAL A 211 13.64 -10.31 5.74
CA VAL A 211 14.92 -9.66 6.07
C VAL A 211 16.09 -10.61 5.86
N ARG A 212 16.00 -11.83 6.39
CA ARG A 212 17.05 -12.83 6.26
C ARG A 212 17.33 -13.16 4.80
N VAL A 213 16.29 -13.32 3.97
CA VAL A 213 16.45 -13.61 2.55
C VAL A 213 17.06 -12.41 1.80
N LEU A 214 16.64 -11.19 2.11
CA LEU A 214 17.20 -9.98 1.51
C LEU A 214 18.67 -9.76 1.91
N ASN A 215 19.00 -9.94 3.19
CA ASN A 215 20.37 -9.82 3.69
C ASN A 215 21.28 -10.93 3.15
N ASP A 216 20.82 -12.18 3.09
CA ASP A 216 21.56 -13.29 2.46
C ASP A 216 21.81 -13.02 0.97
N LEU A 217 20.82 -12.47 0.26
CA LEU A 217 20.99 -12.02 -1.13
C LEU A 217 22.03 -10.92 -1.23
N GLY A 218 21.92 -9.86 -0.41
CA GLY A 218 22.88 -8.76 -0.38
C GLY A 218 24.31 -9.23 -0.11
N GLU A 219 24.51 -10.05 0.93
CA GLU A 219 25.82 -10.60 1.30
C GLU A 219 26.44 -11.44 0.16
N LYS A 220 25.64 -12.29 -0.48
CA LYS A 220 26.09 -13.12 -1.60
C LYS A 220 26.43 -12.30 -2.84
N LEU A 221 25.64 -11.28 -3.15
CA LEU A 221 25.94 -10.37 -4.25
C LEU A 221 27.22 -9.58 -3.99
N MET A 222 27.55 -9.30 -2.73
CA MET A 222 28.75 -8.54 -2.38
C MET A 222 30.04 -9.34 -2.32
N LYS A 223 29.95 -10.66 -2.13
CA LYS A 223 31.10 -11.55 -2.32
C LYS A 223 31.62 -11.51 -3.77
N GLU A 224 30.77 -11.11 -4.72
CA GLU A 224 31.13 -10.92 -6.11
C GLU A 224 31.75 -9.54 -6.34
N LYS A 225 33.09 -9.46 -6.31
CA LYS A 225 33.87 -8.21 -6.43
C LYS A 225 33.48 -7.30 -7.61
N TRP A 226 32.96 -7.85 -8.71
CA TRP A 226 32.53 -7.06 -9.88
C TRP A 226 31.17 -6.39 -9.70
N VAL A 227 30.34 -6.92 -8.79
CA VAL A 227 29.13 -6.26 -8.31
C VAL A 227 29.52 -5.18 -7.29
N ALA A 228 30.44 -5.48 -6.38
CA ALA A 228 30.93 -4.53 -5.37
C ALA A 228 31.71 -3.34 -5.96
N ALA A 229 32.52 -3.57 -7.01
CA ALA A 229 33.25 -2.50 -7.71
C ALA A 229 32.32 -1.52 -8.44
N ALA A 230 31.00 -1.73 -8.38
CA ALA A 230 30.02 -0.89 -9.01
C ALA A 230 29.82 0.48 -8.42
N GLU A 231 30.06 0.57 -7.13
CA GLU A 231 29.74 1.74 -6.33
C GLU A 231 30.93 2.66 -6.14
N ARG A 232 32.09 2.34 -6.72
CA ARG A 232 33.17 3.33 -6.85
C ARG A 232 32.92 4.12 -8.12
N PRO A 233 32.31 5.33 -8.04
CA PRO A 233 32.37 6.24 -9.16
C PRO A 233 33.86 6.47 -9.48
N ASP A 234 34.23 6.48 -10.76
CA ASP A 234 35.60 6.66 -11.25
C ASP A 234 36.19 8.06 -10.95
N THR A 235 35.75 8.71 -9.87
CA THR A 235 35.96 10.13 -9.57
C THR A 235 37.42 10.48 -9.25
N GLU A 236 38.30 9.51 -8.97
CA GLU A 236 39.68 9.80 -8.53
C GLU A 236 40.79 9.49 -9.54
N VAL A 237 40.51 8.86 -10.68
CA VAL A 237 41.59 8.47 -11.62
C VAL A 237 42.08 9.66 -12.49
N GLY A 238 41.49 10.84 -12.35
CA GLY A 238 41.76 11.99 -13.22
C GLY A 238 42.58 13.17 -12.65
N LYS A 239 42.92 13.21 -11.36
CA LYS A 239 43.48 14.45 -10.74
C LYS A 239 44.97 14.45 -10.36
N GLU A 240 45.70 13.35 -10.49
CA GLU A 240 47.14 13.33 -10.11
C GLU A 240 48.15 13.45 -11.27
N ALA A 241 47.71 13.70 -12.51
CA ALA A 241 48.62 13.81 -13.65
C ALA A 241 48.50 15.15 -14.40
N THR A 242 48.54 16.28 -13.69
CA THR A 242 48.80 17.60 -14.33
C THR A 242 49.25 18.67 -13.31
N VAL A 243 50.39 18.46 -12.66
CA VAL A 243 51.17 19.59 -12.10
C VAL A 243 52.63 19.41 -12.48
N SER A 244 53.00 19.89 -13.66
CA SER A 244 54.28 20.56 -13.88
C SER A 244 54.32 21.21 -15.27
N VAL A 245 54.80 22.46 -15.27
CA VAL A 245 55.40 23.23 -16.37
C VAL A 245 54.54 24.29 -17.10
N ALA A 246 55.04 25.52 -17.00
CA ALA A 246 54.88 26.74 -17.81
C ALA A 246 53.64 27.63 -17.53
N ALA A 247 53.78 28.82 -16.94
CA ALA A 247 54.49 30.05 -17.38
C ALA A 247 53.56 31.00 -18.17
N GLU A 248 53.15 32.07 -17.49
CA GLU A 248 53.30 33.47 -17.90
C GLU A 248 53.08 33.80 -19.39
N THR A 249 51.95 34.47 -19.69
CA THR A 249 51.94 35.61 -20.63
C THR A 249 50.63 36.41 -20.51
N ASP A 250 50.77 37.64 -20.03
CA ASP A 250 49.86 38.76 -20.29
C ASP A 250 49.89 39.09 -21.79
N VAL A 251 48.73 39.27 -22.45
CA VAL A 251 48.52 40.26 -23.52
C VAL A 251 47.01 40.60 -23.60
N ALA A 252 46.71 41.88 -23.46
CA ALA A 252 45.44 42.52 -23.75
C ALA A 252 45.12 42.52 -25.26
N ASN A 253 43.84 42.47 -25.63
CA ASN A 253 43.33 43.27 -26.75
C ASN A 253 41.80 43.37 -26.77
N ASP A 254 41.39 44.59 -27.08
CA ASP A 254 40.05 45.15 -27.23
C ASP A 254 39.30 44.72 -28.51
N ALA A 255 38.00 45.11 -28.54
CA ALA A 255 37.12 45.34 -29.70
C ALA A 255 36.52 44.09 -30.38
N GLU A 256 35.27 44.02 -30.87
CA GLU A 256 34.19 44.98 -31.16
C GLU A 256 32.89 44.21 -31.52
N ALA A 257 31.79 44.94 -31.83
CA ALA A 257 30.45 44.55 -32.34
C ALA A 257 29.36 44.51 -31.24
N GLU A 258 28.48 45.50 -31.04
CA GLU A 258 27.66 46.36 -31.94
C GLU A 258 26.49 45.62 -32.64
N GLY A 259 25.26 46.12 -32.44
CA GLY A 259 24.00 45.73 -33.12
C GLY A 259 22.94 45.09 -32.19
N ASP A 260 22.01 45.81 -31.53
CA ASP A 260 20.78 46.46 -32.06
C ASP A 260 19.73 45.43 -32.54
N GLY A 261 18.46 45.33 -32.11
CA GLY A 261 17.61 46.12 -31.22
C GLY A 261 16.21 45.47 -31.11
N ASP A 262 15.31 46.20 -30.44
CA ASP A 262 13.82 46.22 -30.54
C ASP A 262 12.88 45.43 -29.57
N ALA A 263 12.43 46.19 -28.56
CA ALA A 263 11.07 46.52 -28.09
C ALA A 263 9.84 45.59 -28.29
N THR A 264 9.10 45.36 -27.19
CA THR A 264 7.67 45.70 -26.94
C THR A 264 7.22 45.07 -25.59
N ALA A 265 7.01 45.81 -24.49
CA ALA A 265 5.89 46.69 -24.08
C ALA A 265 4.59 45.97 -23.62
N ALA A 266 4.26 46.11 -22.32
CA ALA A 266 2.94 46.24 -21.65
C ALA A 266 3.00 45.58 -20.25
N VAL A 267 3.13 46.28 -19.11
CA VAL A 267 2.15 47.15 -18.41
C VAL A 267 0.84 46.42 -18.09
N VAL A 268 0.61 46.10 -16.80
CA VAL A 268 -0.59 46.44 -15.99
C VAL A 268 -0.35 45.97 -14.54
N THR A 269 -0.23 46.92 -13.61
CA THR A 269 -0.57 46.77 -12.18
C THR A 269 -2.05 47.12 -11.97
N PRO A 270 -2.67 46.72 -10.86
CA PRO A 270 -2.90 47.75 -9.86
C PRO A 270 -2.75 47.30 -8.39
N ASP A 271 -2.31 48.28 -7.60
CA ASP A 271 -2.42 48.38 -6.15
C ASP A 271 -3.87 48.32 -5.66
N ALA A 272 -4.06 47.76 -4.46
CA ALA A 272 -5.08 48.24 -3.54
C ALA A 272 -4.61 48.00 -2.10
N SER A 273 -4.19 49.09 -1.48
CA SER A 273 -4.02 49.25 -0.04
C SER A 273 -5.36 49.12 0.68
N LYS A 274 -5.35 48.54 1.89
CA LYS A 274 -6.29 48.92 2.93
C LYS A 274 -5.70 48.68 4.31
N ASP A 275 -5.39 49.79 4.95
CA ASP A 275 -5.16 49.96 6.37
C ASP A 275 -6.36 49.48 7.21
N GLY A 276 -6.07 48.92 8.39
CA GLY A 276 -7.07 48.51 9.36
C GLY A 276 -6.42 48.24 10.72
N ARG A 277 -6.05 49.32 11.41
CA ARG A 277 -5.46 49.38 12.75
C ARG A 277 -6.57 49.39 13.83
N VAL A 278 -6.65 48.35 14.65
CA VAL A 278 -7.30 48.29 15.99
C VAL A 278 -6.65 47.08 16.68
N GLY A 279 -6.21 47.03 17.93
CA GLY A 279 -6.21 47.89 19.09
C GLY A 279 -5.69 47.01 20.24
N SER A 280 -4.79 47.54 21.04
CA SER A 280 -4.16 46.87 22.19
C SER A 280 -5.17 46.51 23.27
N GLU A 281 -4.98 45.37 23.94
CA GLU A 281 -5.34 45.22 25.36
C GLU A 281 -4.27 44.39 26.08
N GLU A 282 -3.75 45.00 27.14
CA GLU A 282 -2.86 44.44 28.15
C GLU A 282 -3.53 43.30 28.92
N SER A 283 -2.78 42.25 29.26
CA SER A 283 -3.01 41.55 30.53
C SER A 283 -1.69 41.10 31.15
N LEU A 284 -1.54 41.59 32.37
CA LEU A 284 -0.43 41.53 33.31
C LEU A 284 -0.25 40.16 34.00
N LEU A 285 1.04 39.85 34.28
CA LEU A 285 1.63 39.14 35.45
C LEU A 285 1.56 37.59 35.56
N PRO A 286 2.46 36.95 36.36
CA PRO A 286 3.81 37.34 36.78
C PRO A 286 4.89 36.26 36.55
N SER A 287 6.14 36.76 36.54
CA SER A 287 7.39 36.01 36.58
C SER A 287 7.58 35.21 37.87
N HIS A 288 8.11 34.00 37.75
CA HIS A 288 8.79 33.31 38.85
C HIS A 288 10.26 33.14 38.50
N GLU A 289 11.10 33.87 39.25
CA GLU A 289 12.54 33.66 39.37
C GLU A 289 12.83 32.26 39.93
N GLY A 290 13.87 31.61 39.41
CA GLY A 290 14.31 30.35 39.95
C GLY A 290 15.53 29.74 39.25
N ARG A 291 16.71 30.23 39.61
CA ARG A 291 17.94 29.44 39.83
C ARG A 291 18.77 29.07 38.60
N GLU A 292 19.83 29.86 38.40
CA GLU A 292 21.01 29.51 37.61
C GLU A 292 21.85 28.45 38.35
N LEU A 293 22.23 27.40 37.63
CA LEU A 293 23.37 26.52 37.92
C LEU A 293 24.23 26.43 36.66
N PRO A 294 25.56 26.47 36.77
CA PRO A 294 26.46 26.44 35.63
C PRO A 294 26.57 25.01 35.12
N ILE A 295 26.22 24.76 33.87
CA ILE A 295 26.60 23.55 33.15
C ILE A 295 27.69 23.94 32.15
N ASP A 296 28.86 23.41 32.44
CA ASP A 296 30.05 23.47 31.61
C ASP A 296 29.78 23.00 30.17
N GLN A 297 30.35 23.76 29.24
CA GLN A 297 30.85 23.36 27.91
C GLN A 297 30.21 22.10 27.31
N ILE A 298 29.07 22.29 26.64
CA ILE A 298 28.69 21.40 25.53
C ILE A 298 29.44 21.92 24.31
N THR A 299 30.48 21.19 23.93
CA THR A 299 31.17 21.30 22.66
C THR A 299 30.12 21.23 21.54
N GLU A 300 29.99 22.31 20.77
CA GLU A 300 29.29 22.29 19.48
C GLU A 300 29.93 21.21 18.60
N VAL A 301 29.29 20.05 18.53
CA VAL A 301 29.57 19.07 17.48
C VAL A 301 28.94 19.67 16.23
N ASN A 302 29.81 20.20 15.38
CA ASN A 302 29.47 20.75 14.09
C ASN A 302 28.97 19.59 13.20
N GLU A 303 27.66 19.35 13.21
CA GLU A 303 26.95 18.31 12.46
C GLU A 303 26.75 18.71 10.99
N GLN A 304 27.84 19.20 10.38
CA GLN A 304 27.96 19.49 8.95
C GLN A 304 29.14 18.72 8.35
N THR A 305 29.08 17.41 8.51
CA THR A 305 29.70 16.45 7.59
C THR A 305 28.65 15.44 7.21
N VAL A 306 27.73 15.85 6.34
CA VAL A 306 27.11 14.90 5.40
C VAL A 306 28.23 14.51 4.44
N GLY A 307 29.08 13.58 4.91
CA GLY A 307 30.01 12.88 4.04
C GLY A 307 29.19 12.22 2.95
N GLU A 308 29.69 12.25 1.71
CA GLU A 308 29.23 11.33 0.67
C GLU A 308 29.21 9.94 1.29
N GLU A 309 28.02 9.38 1.52
CA GLU A 309 27.86 7.99 1.93
C GLU A 309 28.49 7.14 0.82
N GLU A 310 29.73 6.73 1.03
CA GLU A 310 30.44 5.75 0.21
C GLU A 310 29.55 4.51 0.08
N GLY A 311 28.88 4.39 -1.07
CA GLY A 311 28.46 3.15 -1.71
C GLY A 311 28.11 2.00 -0.77
N THR A 312 27.28 2.26 0.24
CA THR A 312 26.97 1.27 1.25
C THR A 312 25.73 0.54 0.78
N ILE A 313 25.92 -0.76 0.52
CA ILE A 313 24.88 -1.67 0.03
C ILE A 313 23.61 -1.49 0.86
N PRO A 314 22.42 -1.64 0.25
CA PRO A 314 21.17 -1.80 0.97
C PRO A 314 21.21 -3.03 1.91
N VAL A 315 21.83 -2.92 3.09
CA VAL A 315 21.70 -3.88 4.17
C VAL A 315 20.40 -3.54 4.88
N VAL A 316 19.47 -4.50 4.92
CA VAL A 316 18.28 -4.35 5.74
C VAL A 316 18.73 -4.56 7.19
N VAL A 317 18.79 -3.50 7.98
CA VAL A 317 19.16 -3.57 9.38
C VAL A 317 18.19 -4.53 10.09
N GLU A 318 18.70 -5.66 10.62
CA GLU A 318 17.86 -6.72 11.21
C GLU A 318 17.12 -6.23 12.46
N GLU A 319 17.64 -5.21 13.14
CA GLU A 319 17.04 -4.54 14.29
C GLU A 319 16.27 -3.27 13.94
N GLN A 320 15.65 -3.20 12.75
CA GLN A 320 14.68 -2.12 12.55
C GLN A 320 13.51 -2.28 13.54
N PRO A 321 13.16 -1.23 14.31
CA PRO A 321 12.02 -1.30 15.20
C PRO A 321 10.77 -1.66 14.40
N ILE A 322 9.92 -2.54 14.95
CA ILE A 322 8.66 -3.04 14.33
C ILE A 322 7.85 -1.89 13.70
N PHE A 323 7.88 -0.75 14.36
CA PHE A 323 7.36 0.53 13.89
C PHE A 323 7.77 0.90 12.44
N MET A 324 9.06 0.87 12.11
CA MET A 324 9.56 1.25 10.77
C MET A 324 9.01 0.30 9.71
N ARG A 325 8.94 -1.00 10.01
CA ARG A 325 8.37 -2.00 9.12
C ARG A 325 6.89 -1.71 8.84
N VAL A 326 6.13 -1.31 9.86
CA VAL A 326 4.72 -0.95 9.67
C VAL A 326 4.57 0.27 8.77
N CYS A 327 5.37 1.32 8.99
CA CYS A 327 5.28 2.55 8.20
C CYS A 327 5.46 2.31 6.70
N HIS A 328 6.46 1.48 6.37
CA HIS A 328 6.79 1.14 4.98
C HIS A 328 5.91 0.00 4.42
N GLY A 329 5.02 -0.55 5.25
CA GLY A 329 3.95 -1.46 4.84
C GLY A 329 4.29 -2.93 4.80
N GLY A 330 5.18 -3.38 5.71
CA GLY A 330 5.33 -4.79 6.04
C GLY A 330 4.07 -5.41 6.68
N ILE A 331 3.11 -4.58 7.12
CA ILE A 331 1.72 -4.97 7.37
C ILE A 331 0.86 -4.30 6.29
N TYR A 332 0.42 -5.05 5.28
CA TYR A 332 -0.23 -4.46 4.09
C TYR A 332 -1.54 -3.73 4.36
N GLY A 333 -2.27 -4.11 5.42
CA GLY A 333 -3.44 -3.38 5.86
C GLY A 333 -3.10 -2.05 6.54
N TRP A 334 -1.86 -1.82 6.92
CA TRP A 334 -1.47 -0.70 7.76
C TRP A 334 -0.27 0.05 7.17
N ARG A 335 -0.55 1.02 6.29
CA ARG A 335 0.43 1.97 5.74
C ARG A 335 -0.02 3.39 6.02
N PRO A 336 0.26 3.92 7.20
CA PRO A 336 -0.28 5.21 7.56
C PRO A 336 0.41 6.37 6.79
N GLU A 337 1.53 6.08 6.07
CA GLU A 337 2.16 6.99 5.10
C GLU A 337 1.32 7.25 3.82
N ILE A 338 0.32 6.40 3.53
CA ILE A 338 -0.48 6.51 2.29
C ILE A 338 -1.27 7.82 2.17
N LEU A 339 -1.57 8.45 3.31
CA LEU A 339 -2.34 9.68 3.40
C LEU A 339 -1.47 10.94 3.47
N THR A 340 -0.14 10.80 3.37
CA THR A 340 0.75 11.97 3.24
C THR A 340 0.38 12.78 2.00
N SER A 341 0.49 14.10 2.07
CA SER A 341 0.17 15.07 1.01
C SER A 341 0.85 14.75 -0.32
N ARG A 342 2.05 14.16 -0.28
CA ARG A 342 2.78 13.72 -1.48
C ARG A 342 2.11 12.51 -2.12
N MET A 343 1.66 11.56 -1.31
CA MET A 343 1.08 10.30 -1.79
C MET A 343 -0.41 10.41 -2.09
N ILE A 344 -1.13 11.34 -1.44
CA ILE A 344 -2.59 11.46 -1.55
C ILE A 344 -3.06 11.62 -3.00
N ARG A 345 -2.29 12.32 -3.84
CA ARG A 345 -2.65 12.53 -5.25
C ARG A 345 -2.62 11.23 -6.05
N GLU A 346 -1.68 10.35 -5.74
CA GLU A 346 -1.55 9.04 -6.41
C GLU A 346 -2.52 8.01 -5.80
N THR A 347 -2.84 8.13 -4.51
CA THR A 347 -3.64 7.16 -3.75
C THR A 347 -5.14 7.48 -3.75
N TRP A 348 -5.53 8.71 -4.13
CA TRP A 348 -6.94 9.14 -4.12
C TRP A 348 -7.91 8.20 -4.85
N PRO A 349 -7.60 7.65 -6.05
CA PRO A 349 -8.50 6.71 -6.70
C PRO A 349 -8.72 5.43 -5.89
N HIS A 350 -7.70 4.99 -5.14
CA HIS A 350 -7.80 3.81 -4.27
C HIS A 350 -8.60 4.11 -3.01
N VAL A 351 -8.40 5.29 -2.41
CA VAL A 351 -9.17 5.79 -1.27
C VAL A 351 -10.65 5.95 -1.63
N ALA A 352 -10.96 6.54 -2.78
CA ALA A 352 -12.33 6.71 -3.26
C ALA A 352 -13.02 5.35 -3.46
N LEU A 353 -12.33 4.38 -4.06
CA LEU A 353 -12.85 3.03 -4.24
C LEU A 353 -13.10 2.34 -2.88
N ALA A 354 -12.17 2.45 -1.93
CA ALA A 354 -12.32 1.91 -0.58
C ALA A 354 -13.52 2.53 0.16
N LEU A 355 -13.68 3.85 0.06
CA LEU A 355 -14.78 4.58 0.67
C LEU A 355 -16.13 4.15 0.07
N ILE A 356 -16.22 4.00 -1.26
CA ILE A 356 -17.42 3.49 -1.92
C ILE A 356 -17.77 2.08 -1.44
N LEU A 357 -16.80 1.17 -1.37
CA LEU A 357 -17.03 -0.21 -0.94
C LEU A 357 -17.58 -0.27 0.50
N VAL A 358 -16.92 0.42 1.44
CA VAL A 358 -17.32 0.43 2.86
C VAL A 358 -18.67 1.15 3.07
N THR A 359 -18.85 2.32 2.45
CA THR A 359 -20.10 3.10 2.62
C THR A 359 -21.30 2.36 2.05
N MET A 360 -21.17 1.74 0.88
CA MET A 360 -22.26 1.01 0.24
C MET A 360 -22.66 -0.25 1.00
N SER A 361 -21.72 -0.97 1.64
CA SER A 361 -22.08 -2.07 2.56
C SER A 361 -23.00 -1.59 3.69
N VAL A 362 -22.75 -0.40 4.25
CA VAL A 362 -23.61 0.19 5.29
C VAL A 362 -24.93 0.71 4.71
N VAL A 363 -24.93 1.26 3.50
CA VAL A 363 -26.18 1.67 2.82
C VAL A 363 -27.08 0.46 2.60
N VAL A 364 -26.53 -0.69 2.17
CA VAL A 364 -27.29 -1.94 2.04
C VAL A 364 -27.86 -2.38 3.39
N ALA A 365 -27.06 -2.30 4.45
CA ALA A 365 -27.49 -2.61 5.81
C ALA A 365 -28.66 -1.73 6.29
N CYS A 366 -28.54 -0.40 6.09
CA CYS A 366 -29.58 0.57 6.42
C CYS A 366 -30.81 0.37 5.55
N TRP A 367 -30.65 0.06 4.26
CA TRP A 367 -31.77 -0.24 3.36
C TRP A 367 -32.59 -1.43 3.86
N ILE A 368 -31.94 -2.54 4.23
CA ILE A 368 -32.63 -3.71 4.77
C ILE A 368 -33.35 -3.35 6.08
N SER A 369 -32.67 -2.68 7.02
CA SER A 369 -33.26 -2.24 8.29
C SER A 369 -34.46 -1.31 8.11
N TYR A 370 -34.33 -0.31 7.23
CA TYR A 370 -35.39 0.66 6.92
C TYR A 370 -36.66 -0.01 6.38
N ARG A 371 -36.48 -1.12 5.65
CA ARG A 371 -37.56 -1.88 5.02
C ARG A 371 -38.16 -2.94 5.94
N VAL A 372 -37.76 -3.04 7.20
CA VAL A 372 -38.48 -3.90 8.15
C VAL A 372 -39.63 -3.11 8.77
N PRO A 373 -40.86 -3.68 8.86
CA PRO A 373 -41.98 -2.98 9.50
C PRO A 373 -41.73 -2.68 11.00
N PRO A 374 -42.19 -1.51 11.50
CA PRO A 374 -42.72 -0.39 10.73
C PRO A 374 -41.63 0.28 9.88
N GLU A 375 -41.94 0.55 8.61
CA GLU A 375 -40.95 1.13 7.69
C GLU A 375 -40.50 2.51 8.16
N GLY A 376 -39.19 2.73 8.20
CA GLY A 376 -38.64 4.01 8.60
C GLY A 376 -37.24 3.92 9.21
N PHE A 377 -36.73 5.10 9.56
CA PHE A 377 -35.45 5.23 10.23
C PHE A 377 -35.63 5.04 11.74
N ASP A 378 -35.14 3.90 12.24
CA ASP A 378 -35.28 3.46 13.62
C ASP A 378 -33.93 3.47 14.39
N CYS A 379 -33.94 2.94 15.61
CA CYS A 379 -32.74 2.80 16.45
C CYS A 379 -31.62 1.96 15.79
N ARG A 380 -31.97 1.05 14.88
CA ARG A 380 -31.01 0.12 14.23
C ARG A 380 -30.27 0.82 13.11
N ASN A 381 -31.00 1.59 12.31
CA ASN A 381 -30.40 2.47 11.32
C ASN A 381 -29.43 3.46 11.99
N VAL A 382 -29.77 3.98 13.19
CA VAL A 382 -28.83 4.79 13.99
C VAL A 382 -27.57 4.00 14.35
N GLY A 383 -27.70 2.74 14.80
CA GLY A 383 -26.55 1.90 15.11
C GLY A 383 -25.64 1.64 13.91
N GLN A 384 -26.21 1.34 12.74
CA GLN A 384 -25.47 1.14 11.49
C GLN A 384 -24.81 2.44 11.01
N THR A 385 -25.52 3.57 11.08
CA THR A 385 -24.99 4.90 10.74
C THR A 385 -23.87 5.32 11.69
N ALA A 386 -24.01 5.03 12.98
CA ALA A 386 -22.97 5.28 13.99
C ALA A 386 -21.71 4.46 13.70
N LEU A 387 -21.85 3.20 13.26
CA LEU A 387 -20.72 2.37 12.83
C LEU A 387 -19.98 3.01 11.65
N LEU A 388 -20.71 3.47 10.62
CA LEU A 388 -20.10 4.20 9.50
C LEU A 388 -19.44 5.50 9.94
N ALA A 389 -20.09 6.29 10.79
CA ALA A 389 -19.55 7.53 11.31
C ALA A 389 -18.25 7.31 12.08
N MET A 390 -18.15 6.23 12.88
CA MET A 390 -16.92 5.85 13.56
C MET A 390 -15.80 5.50 12.57
N TRP A 391 -16.09 4.73 11.51
CA TRP A 391 -15.09 4.41 10.49
C TRP A 391 -14.66 5.64 9.68
N LEU A 392 -15.59 6.54 9.35
CA LEU A 392 -15.26 7.80 8.67
C LEU A 392 -14.43 8.72 9.57
N LEU A 393 -14.77 8.82 10.85
CA LEU A 393 -13.98 9.58 11.82
C LEU A 393 -12.57 8.98 11.96
N SER A 394 -12.45 7.66 12.04
CA SER A 394 -11.16 6.96 12.06
C SER A 394 -10.31 7.28 10.83
N PHE A 395 -10.92 7.29 9.64
CA PHE A 395 -10.25 7.68 8.40
C PHE A 395 -9.85 9.17 8.37
N VAL A 396 -10.70 10.07 8.85
CA VAL A 396 -10.38 11.50 8.97
C VAL A 396 -9.21 11.71 9.94
N LEU A 397 -9.21 11.01 11.07
CA LEU A 397 -8.09 11.05 12.02
C LEU A 397 -6.79 10.55 11.40
N ASP A 398 -6.83 9.49 10.57
CA ASP A 398 -5.65 9.05 9.81
C ASP A 398 -5.11 10.16 8.90
N GLY A 399 -6.00 10.90 8.22
CA GLY A 399 -5.64 12.03 7.38
C GLY A 399 -5.05 13.20 8.17
N VAL A 400 -5.62 13.52 9.34
CA VAL A 400 -5.11 14.55 10.24
C VAL A 400 -3.73 14.16 10.76
N PHE A 401 -3.53 12.92 11.18
CA PHE A 401 -2.24 12.42 11.63
C PHE A 401 -1.19 12.43 10.51
N ALA A 402 -1.56 12.06 9.28
CA ALA A 402 -0.66 12.14 8.14
C ALA A 402 -0.30 13.60 7.79
N PHE A 403 -1.24 14.53 7.90
CA PHE A 403 -0.96 15.96 7.73
C PHE A 403 0.03 16.49 8.78
N PHE A 404 -0.18 16.15 10.07
CA PHE A 404 0.76 16.52 11.11
C PHE A 404 2.14 15.88 10.92
N MET A 405 2.19 14.62 10.45
CA MET A 405 3.44 13.96 10.08
C MET A 405 4.19 14.71 8.98
N ASP A 406 3.51 15.14 7.91
CA ASP A 406 4.19 15.87 6.84
C ASP A 406 4.76 17.21 7.33
N HIS A 407 4.11 17.82 8.32
CA HIS A 407 4.53 19.12 8.84
C HIS A 407 5.59 19.02 9.95
N TRP A 408 5.56 17.98 10.79
CA TRP A 408 6.43 17.80 11.97
C TRP A 408 7.46 16.67 11.82
N GLY A 409 7.30 15.81 10.81
CA GLY A 409 8.01 14.54 10.65
C GLY A 409 9.48 14.63 10.23
N HIS A 410 10.05 15.82 10.17
CA HIS A 410 11.51 15.99 10.07
C HIS A 410 12.23 15.46 11.32
N LEU A 411 11.54 15.33 12.46
CA LEU A 411 12.12 14.73 13.66
C LEU A 411 12.00 13.20 13.60
N GLU A 412 13.12 12.50 13.48
CA GLU A 412 13.17 11.02 13.52
C GLU A 412 12.47 10.44 14.76
N ASN A 413 12.45 11.18 15.86
CA ASN A 413 11.77 10.80 17.10
C ASN A 413 10.23 10.86 17.01
N GLY A 414 9.65 11.68 16.12
CA GLY A 414 8.19 11.86 16.03
C GLY A 414 7.46 10.67 15.41
N LYS A 415 8.19 9.88 14.63
CA LYS A 415 7.72 8.70 13.92
C LYS A 415 7.15 7.64 14.88
N GLY A 416 7.84 7.33 15.99
CA GLY A 416 7.39 6.35 16.97
C GLY A 416 6.07 6.74 17.66
N CYS A 417 5.95 7.99 18.13
CA CYS A 417 4.73 8.50 18.77
C CYS A 417 3.51 8.42 17.85
N TRP A 418 3.71 8.65 16.54
CA TRP A 418 2.63 8.58 15.58
C TRP A 418 2.07 7.17 15.40
N TYR A 419 2.93 6.16 15.33
CA TYR A 419 2.49 4.78 15.27
C TYR A 419 1.68 4.39 16.49
N GLU A 420 2.13 4.79 17.68
CA GLU A 420 1.39 4.56 18.90
C GLU A 420 0.01 5.24 18.84
N ALA A 421 -0.05 6.48 18.34
CA ALA A 421 -1.32 7.20 18.17
C ALA A 421 -2.28 6.49 17.20
N VAL A 422 -1.80 6.06 16.03
CA VAL A 422 -2.63 5.34 15.04
C VAL A 422 -3.07 3.99 15.61
N PHE A 423 -2.16 3.25 16.26
CA PHE A 423 -2.46 1.96 16.88
C PHE A 423 -3.52 2.09 17.97
N VAL A 424 -3.37 3.06 18.87
CA VAL A 424 -4.32 3.33 19.96
C VAL A 424 -5.67 3.71 19.39
N LYS A 425 -5.69 4.57 18.36
CA LYS A 425 -6.93 4.94 17.64
C LYS A 425 -7.62 3.72 17.03
N ASP A 426 -6.90 2.89 16.27
CA ASP A 426 -7.47 1.69 15.64
C ASP A 426 -7.94 0.65 16.67
N PHE A 427 -7.23 0.54 17.80
CA PHE A 427 -7.66 -0.28 18.93
C PHE A 427 -9.00 0.17 19.49
N PHE A 428 -9.17 1.47 19.78
CA PHE A 428 -10.43 1.98 20.33
C PHE A 428 -11.58 1.91 19.32
N VAL A 429 -11.36 2.26 18.05
CA VAL A 429 -12.41 2.17 17.02
C VAL A 429 -12.79 0.72 16.75
N GLY A 430 -11.80 -0.18 16.65
CA GLY A 430 -12.05 -1.62 16.49
C GLY A 430 -12.78 -2.21 17.69
N TRP A 431 -12.42 -1.81 18.91
CA TRP A 431 -13.14 -2.21 20.12
C TRP A 431 -14.58 -1.69 20.15
N ALA A 432 -14.81 -0.43 19.76
CA ALA A 432 -16.15 0.13 19.65
C ALA A 432 -17.02 -0.65 18.64
N ALA A 433 -16.45 -1.08 17.51
CA ALA A 433 -17.16 -1.94 16.55
C ALA A 433 -17.52 -3.31 17.17
N VAL A 434 -16.61 -3.92 17.94
CA VAL A 434 -16.88 -5.18 18.67
C VAL A 434 -17.98 -4.98 19.72
N VAL A 435 -17.93 -3.89 20.50
CA VAL A 435 -18.98 -3.55 21.46
C VAL A 435 -20.33 -3.36 20.76
N MET A 436 -20.36 -2.70 19.60
CA MET A 436 -21.59 -2.56 18.80
C MET A 436 -22.14 -3.93 18.36
N ILE A 437 -21.28 -4.86 17.93
CA ILE A 437 -21.70 -6.24 17.63
C ILE A 437 -22.29 -6.89 18.88
N LEU A 438 -21.64 -6.78 20.04
CA LEU A 438 -22.16 -7.34 21.30
C LEU A 438 -23.50 -6.72 21.72
N VAL A 439 -23.67 -5.41 21.57
CA VAL A 439 -24.93 -4.69 21.84
C VAL A 439 -26.07 -5.23 20.97
N VAL A 440 -25.79 -5.56 19.70
CA VAL A 440 -26.74 -6.24 18.81
C VAL A 440 -27.06 -7.64 19.32
N GLN A 441 -26.05 -8.43 19.68
CA GLN A 441 -26.23 -9.81 20.14
C GLN A 441 -26.99 -9.90 21.48
N VAL A 442 -26.79 -8.94 22.39
CA VAL A 442 -27.56 -8.82 23.65
C VAL A 442 -29.02 -8.44 23.38
N GLY A 443 -29.33 -7.95 22.17
CA GLY A 443 -30.70 -7.59 21.80
C GLY A 443 -31.14 -6.22 22.32
N ILE A 444 -30.21 -5.29 22.57
CA ILE A 444 -30.57 -3.91 22.95
C ILE A 444 -31.43 -3.25 21.87
N PHE A 445 -31.16 -3.58 20.61
CA PHE A 445 -31.95 -3.14 19.46
C PHE A 445 -33.27 -3.93 19.25
N ASN A 446 -33.60 -4.87 20.13
CA ASN A 446 -34.85 -5.63 20.12
C ASN A 446 -35.88 -5.09 21.12
N ARG A 447 -35.68 -3.88 21.67
CA ARG A 447 -36.65 -3.19 22.52
C ARG A 447 -37.87 -2.72 21.72
N CYS A 448 -39.03 -2.66 22.37
CA CYS A 448 -40.29 -2.20 21.75
C CYS A 448 -40.17 -0.82 21.08
N ASP A 449 -39.34 0.08 21.62
CA ASP A 449 -39.10 1.42 21.05
C ASP A 449 -38.51 1.38 19.63
N CYS A 450 -37.70 0.37 19.34
CA CYS A 450 -37.12 0.15 18.01
C CYS A 450 -38.20 -0.33 17.01
N PHE A 451 -39.25 -0.98 17.51
CA PHE A 451 -40.38 -1.48 16.70
C PHE A 451 -41.56 -0.50 16.61
N SER A 452 -41.45 0.67 17.21
CA SER A 452 -42.49 1.70 17.24
C SER A 452 -42.01 3.03 16.62
N LEU A 453 -40.90 3.01 15.85
CA LEU A 453 -40.22 4.22 15.35
C LEU A 453 -40.07 5.27 16.46
N TRP A 454 -39.46 4.89 17.59
CA TRP A 454 -39.29 5.76 18.76
C TRP A 454 -40.63 6.17 19.40
N GLY A 455 -41.61 5.27 19.42
CA GLY A 455 -42.95 5.51 19.96
C GLY A 455 -43.89 6.31 19.07
N LYS A 456 -43.49 6.63 17.83
CA LYS A 456 -44.32 7.40 16.88
C LYS A 456 -45.42 6.59 16.21
N VAL A 457 -45.23 5.27 16.10
CA VAL A 457 -46.18 4.34 15.46
C VAL A 457 -46.48 3.15 16.36
N PRO A 458 -47.64 2.50 16.25
CA PRO A 458 -47.92 1.27 16.98
C PRO A 458 -46.89 0.19 16.64
N VAL A 459 -46.63 -0.70 17.61
CA VAL A 459 -45.63 -1.77 17.46
C VAL A 459 -46.05 -2.72 16.35
N ALA A 460 -45.25 -2.82 15.29
CA ALA A 460 -45.49 -3.76 14.19
C ALA A 460 -44.92 -5.14 14.57
N LEU A 461 -45.80 -6.02 15.03
CA LEU A 461 -45.46 -7.37 15.47
C LEU A 461 -45.62 -8.39 14.33
N PRO A 462 -44.74 -9.40 14.21
CA PRO A 462 -44.81 -10.41 13.15
C PRO A 462 -46.07 -11.30 13.27
N GLN A 463 -46.75 -11.30 14.42
CA GLN A 463 -48.02 -12.00 14.63
C GLN A 463 -49.20 -11.33 13.90
N ILE A 464 -49.05 -10.07 13.46
CA ILE A 464 -50.07 -9.37 12.69
C ILE A 464 -50.00 -9.89 11.23
N PRO A 465 -51.08 -10.48 10.66
CA PRO A 465 -51.02 -11.11 9.34
C PRO A 465 -50.55 -10.19 8.21
N GLU A 466 -50.90 -8.91 8.28
CA GLU A 466 -50.49 -7.89 7.31
C GLU A 466 -48.98 -7.63 7.38
N VAL A 467 -48.40 -7.60 8.59
CA VAL A 467 -46.95 -7.44 8.79
C VAL A 467 -46.21 -8.71 8.36
N ALA A 468 -46.72 -9.87 8.73
CA ALA A 468 -46.16 -11.17 8.37
C ALA A 468 -46.04 -11.34 6.85
N THR A 469 -47.10 -11.01 6.10
CA THR A 469 -47.11 -11.16 4.63
C THR A 469 -46.08 -10.26 3.96
N VAL A 470 -45.97 -9.00 4.39
CA VAL A 470 -44.94 -8.06 3.92
C VAL A 470 -43.54 -8.57 4.28
N LEU A 471 -43.34 -8.99 5.52
CA LEU A 471 -42.06 -9.45 6.02
C LEU A 471 -41.58 -10.70 5.26
N MET A 472 -42.45 -11.70 5.08
CA MET A 472 -42.14 -12.93 4.33
C MET A 472 -41.85 -12.67 2.85
N HIS A 473 -42.57 -11.75 2.22
CA HIS A 473 -42.28 -11.33 0.85
C HIS A 473 -40.87 -10.71 0.74
N ARG A 474 -40.50 -9.82 1.67
CA ARG A 474 -39.19 -9.16 1.66
C ARG A 474 -38.03 -10.10 1.97
N ILE A 475 -38.20 -10.96 2.96
CA ILE A 475 -37.21 -12.00 3.33
C ILE A 475 -36.95 -12.95 2.17
N SER A 476 -38.00 -13.32 1.42
CA SER A 476 -37.89 -14.32 0.37
C SER A 476 -37.35 -13.76 -0.95
N PHE A 477 -37.57 -12.48 -1.23
CA PHE A 477 -37.25 -11.87 -2.53
C PHE A 477 -36.38 -10.61 -2.41
N GLU A 478 -36.88 -9.56 -1.73
CA GLU A 478 -36.26 -8.23 -1.73
C GLU A 478 -34.85 -8.24 -1.09
N TRP A 479 -34.72 -8.73 0.14
CA TRP A 479 -33.47 -8.65 0.88
C TRP A 479 -32.37 -9.59 0.39
N PRO A 480 -32.65 -10.85 0.01
CA PRO A 480 -31.66 -11.67 -0.68
C PRO A 480 -31.20 -11.01 -1.98
N ALA A 481 -32.12 -10.47 -2.79
CA ALA A 481 -31.75 -9.81 -4.04
C ALA A 481 -30.82 -8.61 -3.82
N VAL A 482 -31.12 -7.76 -2.83
CA VAL A 482 -30.25 -6.62 -2.49
C VAL A 482 -28.89 -7.09 -1.95
N THR A 483 -28.87 -8.05 -1.03
CA THR A 483 -27.64 -8.53 -0.37
C THR A 483 -26.73 -9.26 -1.36
N PHE A 484 -27.26 -10.24 -2.09
CA PHE A 484 -26.48 -10.99 -3.10
C PHE A 484 -26.16 -10.15 -4.33
N GLY A 485 -27.02 -9.19 -4.68
CA GLY A 485 -26.72 -8.19 -5.70
C GLY A 485 -25.49 -7.37 -5.33
N TRP A 486 -25.40 -6.90 -4.08
CA TRP A 486 -24.22 -6.18 -3.60
C TRP A 486 -22.96 -7.07 -3.54
N ILE A 487 -23.07 -8.29 -3.02
CA ILE A 487 -21.95 -9.26 -3.03
C ILE A 487 -21.46 -9.51 -4.46
N ALA A 488 -22.37 -9.67 -5.43
CA ALA A 488 -22.01 -9.86 -6.83
C ALA A 488 -21.28 -8.63 -7.41
N ILE A 489 -21.69 -7.42 -7.04
CA ILE A 489 -21.00 -6.17 -7.41
C ILE A 489 -19.59 -6.15 -6.81
N GLU A 490 -19.42 -6.47 -5.52
CA GLU A 490 -18.11 -6.53 -4.87
C GLU A 490 -17.19 -7.56 -5.53
N LEU A 491 -17.70 -8.76 -5.86
CA LEU A 491 -16.95 -9.77 -6.61
C LEU A 491 -16.58 -9.28 -8.01
N GLY A 492 -17.47 -8.55 -8.70
CA GLY A 492 -17.17 -7.89 -9.97
C GLY A 492 -16.07 -6.82 -9.85
N VAL A 493 -16.08 -6.04 -8.77
CA VAL A 493 -15.00 -5.09 -8.45
C VAL A 493 -13.69 -5.83 -8.18
N CYS A 494 -13.70 -6.92 -7.41
CA CYS A 494 -12.53 -7.78 -7.18
C CYS A 494 -11.96 -8.33 -8.49
N ALA A 495 -12.81 -8.85 -9.38
CA ALA A 495 -12.41 -9.34 -10.69
C ALA A 495 -11.81 -8.20 -11.55
N SER A 496 -12.39 -7.00 -11.48
CA SER A 496 -11.89 -5.82 -12.19
C SER A 496 -10.52 -5.36 -11.67
N ILE A 497 -10.32 -5.38 -10.34
CA ILE A 497 -9.02 -5.08 -9.70
C ILE A 497 -7.99 -6.13 -10.11
N TRP A 498 -8.35 -7.42 -10.08
CA TRP A 498 -7.48 -8.50 -10.52
C TRP A 498 -7.06 -8.32 -11.98
N TRP A 499 -8.01 -8.03 -12.86
CA TRP A 499 -7.72 -7.77 -14.27
C TRP A 499 -6.79 -6.56 -14.45
N LYS A 500 -7.09 -5.43 -13.78
CA LYS A 500 -6.31 -4.19 -13.88
C LYS A 500 -4.87 -4.35 -13.40
N TYR A 501 -4.65 -5.12 -12.33
CA TYR A 501 -3.33 -5.30 -11.72
C TYR A 501 -2.72 -6.68 -12.02
N ARG A 502 -3.11 -7.33 -13.13
CA ARG A 502 -2.66 -8.69 -13.48
C ARG A 502 -1.15 -8.92 -13.40
N ASP A 503 -0.31 -7.93 -13.74
CA ASP A 503 1.14 -8.10 -13.64
C ASP A 503 1.59 -8.17 -12.18
N ALA A 504 1.06 -7.31 -11.31
CA ALA A 504 1.33 -7.36 -9.87
C ALA A 504 0.92 -8.72 -9.28
N PHE A 505 -0.24 -9.24 -9.65
CA PHE A 505 -0.69 -10.57 -9.24
C PHE A 505 0.27 -11.66 -9.72
N SER A 506 0.75 -11.56 -10.95
CA SER A 506 1.75 -12.51 -11.48
C SER A 506 3.09 -12.43 -10.75
N VAL A 507 3.47 -11.25 -10.24
CA VAL A 507 4.64 -11.06 -9.37
C VAL A 507 4.42 -11.73 -8.01
N TYR A 508 3.29 -11.50 -7.35
CA TYR A 508 3.04 -12.10 -6.02
C TYR A 508 2.90 -13.63 -6.09
N ASN A 509 2.17 -14.15 -7.07
CA ASN A 509 1.98 -15.59 -7.23
C ASN A 509 3.19 -16.32 -7.83
N GLN A 510 4.18 -15.58 -8.37
CA GLN A 510 5.22 -16.12 -9.25
C GLN A 510 4.66 -17.11 -10.29
N GLU A 511 3.48 -16.80 -10.84
CA GLU A 511 2.80 -17.71 -11.76
C GLU A 511 3.68 -17.83 -13.01
N ASP A 512 4.20 -19.03 -13.28
CA ASP A 512 5.08 -19.34 -14.40
C ASP A 512 4.31 -19.34 -15.74
N GLY A 513 3.58 -18.26 -16.03
CA GLY A 513 3.02 -17.97 -17.36
C GLY A 513 2.08 -19.02 -17.96
N GLY A 514 1.67 -20.05 -17.21
CA GLY A 514 0.64 -21.00 -17.58
C GLY A 514 0.87 -21.78 -18.88
N GLU A 515 2.09 -21.87 -19.41
CA GLU A 515 2.39 -22.73 -20.56
C GLU A 515 3.24 -23.93 -20.15
N GLU A 516 2.71 -24.79 -19.28
CA GLU A 516 3.06 -26.23 -19.28
C GLU A 516 2.06 -27.05 -18.45
N LYS A 517 1.09 -27.66 -19.15
CA LYS A 517 1.16 -29.07 -19.50
C LYS A 517 0.58 -29.30 -20.89
#